data_AF-A0A357R7J9-F1
#
_entry.id   AF-A0A357R7J9-F1
#
_cell.length_a   1.000
_cell.length_b   1.000
_cell.length_c   1.000
_cell.angle_alpha   90.00
_cell.angle_beta   90.00
_cell.angle_gamma   90.00
#
_symmetry.space_group_name_H-M   'P 1'
#
loop_
_entity.id
_entity.type
_entity.pdbx_description
1 polymer ?
#
loop_
_entity_poly.entity_id
_entity_poly.type
_entity_poly.pdbx_seq_one_letter_code
_entity_poly.pdbx_strand_id
1 'polypeptide(L)'
;MNQTAKMIVVLGLIAAISAGLLAGVNMLTKDIIAANSEERLYETLAQVIDADEFIRQEETELAFWHAMKNGELAGYVVRLVGKGYSSAGIDMLVGLDSEARVTGVLIFSHSETPGLGSKVAAAGYLDQFVGKGLESPFAAGEDVDAISGATSSSMAVIGSVRKAVQFVGAYAGLVEDTSIDFAKVPDGVYTGTGRGFGGDITVKVTFAGGKLTDVEIVSHKESPNVSDPAIKQIPQAMIDEQTVEVDAVSGATMSSEGIKAAVRDALAEFGGQADVPIDISSLLPGKYTGTARGFSSDITVEVTVAGGKITEITIISQDDTAEVSGPAFAAIIAAIKQEQSLDVDLVSGATYSSEGLVEAVKNALRSEGVLDLSYLPDGKYIGEAEGFSREPIRVSFTMKDGRISSVQILTHGDTVGVAEPAFSQLSSAIEVGQTLDVDLVSGASYSSQGMLDAMINAIKAGPSSGTGQ
;
A
#
# COMPACT_ATOMS: atom_id res chain seq x y z
N MET A 1 56.25 -42.23 -14.76
CA MET A 1 55.32 -41.11 -14.56
C MET A 1 55.44 -40.66 -13.11
N ASN A 2 55.82 -39.41 -12.85
CA ASN A 2 55.97 -38.92 -11.47
C ASN A 2 54.63 -39.02 -10.74
N GLN A 3 54.67 -39.31 -9.44
CA GLN A 3 53.49 -39.60 -8.62
C GLN A 3 52.40 -38.52 -8.74
N THR A 4 52.80 -37.26 -8.88
CA THR A 4 51.93 -36.11 -9.15
C THR A 4 51.15 -36.23 -10.46
N ALA A 5 51.80 -36.62 -11.56
CA ALA A 5 51.13 -36.80 -12.85
C ALA A 5 50.14 -37.97 -12.82
N LYS A 6 50.44 -39.03 -12.06
CA LYS A 6 49.51 -40.17 -11.85
C LYS A 6 48.27 -39.73 -11.07
N MET A 7 48.43 -38.92 -10.02
CA MET A 7 47.30 -38.35 -9.28
C MET A 7 46.42 -37.45 -10.17
N ILE A 8 47.01 -36.56 -10.97
CA ILE A 8 46.26 -35.66 -11.85
C ILE A 8 45.42 -36.46 -12.85
N VAL A 9 46.01 -37.46 -13.50
CA VAL A 9 45.30 -38.30 -14.49
C VAL A 9 44.19 -39.12 -13.84
N VAL A 10 44.44 -39.71 -12.67
CA VAL A 10 43.42 -40.50 -11.95
C VAL A 10 42.26 -39.62 -11.49
N LEU A 11 42.55 -38.44 -10.93
CA LEU A 11 41.50 -37.50 -10.49
C LEU A 11 40.71 -36.96 -11.68
N GLY A 12 41.37 -36.64 -12.79
CA GLY A 12 40.73 -36.20 -14.03
C GLY A 12 39.81 -37.26 -14.63
N LEU A 13 40.24 -38.53 -14.62
CA LEU A 13 39.41 -39.66 -15.06
C LEU A 13 38.18 -39.84 -14.17
N ILE A 14 38.34 -39.81 -12.85
CA ILE A 14 37.21 -39.93 -11.92
C ILE A 14 36.23 -38.77 -12.11
N ALA A 15 36.73 -37.54 -12.22
CA ALA A 15 35.89 -36.37 -12.45
C ALA A 15 35.12 -36.46 -13.78
N ALA A 16 35.78 -36.89 -14.85
CA ALA A 16 35.15 -37.07 -16.16
C ALA A 16 34.07 -38.16 -16.15
N ILE A 17 34.33 -39.29 -15.48
CA ILE A 17 33.34 -40.37 -15.33
C ILE A 17 32.15 -39.89 -14.50
N SER A 18 32.39 -39.22 -13.36
CA SER A 18 31.32 -38.70 -12.51
C SER A 18 30.46 -37.65 -13.23
N ALA A 19 31.09 -36.72 -13.97
CA ALA A 19 30.38 -35.72 -14.75
C ALA A 19 29.57 -36.37 -15.90
N GLY A 20 30.14 -37.37 -16.58
CA GLY A 20 29.46 -38.11 -17.63
C GLY A 20 28.25 -38.90 -17.13
N LEU A 21 28.38 -39.55 -15.96
CA LEU A 21 27.26 -40.24 -15.32
C LEU A 21 26.16 -39.27 -14.91
N LEU A 22 26.51 -38.14 -14.29
CA LEU A 22 25.53 -37.12 -13.88
C LEU A 22 24.81 -36.51 -15.10
N ALA A 23 25.54 -36.20 -16.17
CA ALA A 23 24.97 -35.67 -17.40
C ALA A 23 24.05 -36.69 -18.09
N GLY A 24 24.47 -37.96 -18.14
CA GLY A 24 23.67 -39.05 -18.71
C GLY A 24 22.37 -39.28 -17.95
N VAL A 25 22.42 -39.30 -16.61
CA VAL A 25 21.22 -39.40 -15.77
C VAL A 25 20.31 -38.20 -16.00
N ASN A 26 20.84 -36.97 -15.95
CA ASN A 26 20.06 -35.76 -16.16
C ASN A 26 19.34 -35.73 -17.53
N MET A 27 20.01 -36.19 -18.59
CA MET A 27 19.42 -36.22 -19.94
C MET A 27 18.27 -37.22 -20.06
N LEU A 28 18.36 -38.38 -19.40
CA LEU A 28 17.28 -39.38 -19.40
C LEU A 28 16.10 -38.98 -18.52
N THR A 29 16.34 -38.20 -17.44
CA THR A 29 15.30 -37.81 -16.49
C THR A 29 14.62 -36.50 -16.84
N LYS A 30 15.19 -35.66 -17.71
CA LYS A 30 14.72 -34.29 -17.98
C LYS A 30 13.24 -34.23 -18.36
N ASP A 31 12.79 -35.06 -19.29
CA ASP A 31 11.41 -35.03 -19.79
C ASP A 31 10.40 -35.52 -18.74
N ILE A 32 10.79 -36.52 -17.94
CA ILE A 32 9.98 -37.02 -16.82
C ILE A 32 9.89 -35.97 -15.70
N ILE A 33 11.00 -35.28 -15.39
CA ILE A 33 11.03 -34.20 -14.40
C ILE A 33 10.15 -33.05 -14.87
N ALA A 34 10.21 -32.68 -16.14
CA ALA A 34 9.38 -31.62 -16.71
C ALA A 34 7.88 -31.97 -16.62
N ALA A 35 7.48 -33.15 -17.09
CA ALA A 35 6.09 -33.60 -17.04
C ALA A 35 5.55 -33.66 -15.59
N ASN A 36 6.31 -34.28 -14.68
CA ASN A 36 5.93 -34.35 -13.26
C ASN A 36 5.89 -32.96 -12.60
N SER A 37 6.73 -32.02 -13.04
CA SER A 37 6.75 -30.65 -12.49
C SER A 37 5.55 -29.83 -12.95
N GLU A 38 5.07 -30.06 -14.17
CA GLU A 38 3.91 -29.40 -14.73
C GLU A 38 2.62 -29.95 -14.13
N GLU A 39 2.48 -31.28 -14.03
CA GLU A 39 1.35 -31.92 -13.33
C GLU A 39 1.25 -31.45 -11.87
N ARG A 40 2.39 -31.44 -11.15
CA ARG A 40 2.47 -30.92 -9.79
C ARG A 40 2.08 -29.44 -9.70
N LEU A 41 2.44 -28.63 -10.71
CA LEU A 41 2.05 -27.22 -10.75
C LEU A 41 0.53 -27.10 -10.78
N TYR A 42 -0.16 -27.78 -11.70
CA TYR A 42 -1.62 -27.71 -11.81
C TYR A 42 -2.33 -28.25 -10.55
N GLU A 43 -1.83 -29.33 -9.93
CA GLU A 43 -2.33 -29.79 -8.62
C GLU A 43 -2.17 -28.74 -7.52
N THR A 44 -1.10 -27.94 -7.57
CA THR A 44 -0.88 -26.86 -6.60
C THR A 44 -1.68 -25.59 -6.88
N LEU A 45 -2.04 -25.30 -8.13
CA LEU A 45 -2.92 -24.17 -8.47
C LEU A 45 -4.31 -24.36 -7.82
N ALA A 46 -4.84 -25.59 -7.85
CA ALA A 46 -6.13 -25.94 -7.23
C ALA A 46 -6.13 -25.85 -5.68
N GLN A 47 -4.96 -25.72 -5.04
CA GLN A 47 -4.87 -25.56 -3.58
C GLN A 47 -5.06 -24.11 -3.13
N VAL A 48 -4.83 -23.15 -4.03
CA VAL A 48 -4.92 -21.72 -3.69
C VAL A 48 -6.24 -21.09 -4.13
N ILE A 49 -6.98 -21.73 -5.04
CA ILE A 49 -8.32 -21.31 -5.47
C ILE A 49 -9.13 -22.53 -5.92
N ASP A 50 -10.43 -22.52 -5.63
CA ASP A 50 -11.37 -23.59 -5.99
C ASP A 50 -11.83 -23.43 -7.45
N ALA A 51 -11.18 -24.14 -8.37
CA ALA A 51 -11.43 -24.11 -9.81
C ALA A 51 -11.15 -25.46 -10.49
N ASP A 52 -11.83 -25.71 -11.61
CA ASP A 52 -11.77 -26.95 -12.38
C ASP A 52 -10.70 -26.90 -13.50
N GLU A 53 -10.43 -25.69 -14.02
CA GLU A 53 -9.55 -25.47 -15.16
C GLU A 53 -8.69 -24.21 -14.96
N PHE A 54 -7.44 -24.25 -15.41
CA PHE A 54 -6.48 -23.14 -15.30
C PHE A 54 -5.91 -22.77 -16.67
N ILE A 55 -6.20 -21.57 -17.15
CA ILE A 55 -5.79 -21.09 -18.47
C ILE A 55 -4.64 -20.09 -18.31
N ARG A 56 -3.43 -20.51 -18.72
CA ARG A 56 -2.22 -19.67 -18.64
C ARG A 56 -2.30 -18.48 -19.59
N GLN A 57 -1.88 -17.32 -19.11
CA GLN A 57 -1.69 -16.11 -19.92
C GLN A 57 -0.20 -15.95 -20.26
N GLU A 58 0.11 -15.74 -21.54
CA GLU A 58 1.49 -15.76 -22.05
C GLU A 58 2.09 -14.35 -22.26
N GLU A 59 1.30 -13.28 -22.08
CA GLU A 59 1.70 -11.88 -22.32
C GLU A 59 1.71 -11.02 -21.04
N THR A 60 2.01 -11.63 -19.90
CA THR A 60 2.04 -10.94 -18.60
C THR A 60 3.45 -10.97 -17.99
N GLU A 61 3.83 -9.91 -17.27
CA GLU A 61 5.12 -9.82 -16.54
C GLU A 61 5.29 -10.98 -15.55
N LEU A 62 4.20 -11.37 -14.89
CA LEU A 62 4.15 -12.48 -13.95
C LEU A 62 3.54 -13.71 -14.60
N ALA A 63 3.93 -14.90 -14.12
CA ALA A 63 3.29 -16.14 -14.53
C ALA A 63 1.87 -16.16 -13.94
N PHE A 64 0.86 -16.21 -14.82
CA PHE A 64 -0.51 -15.87 -14.49
C PHE A 64 -1.49 -16.85 -15.15
N TRP A 65 -2.55 -17.22 -14.42
CA TRP A 65 -3.60 -18.12 -14.90
C TRP A 65 -4.98 -17.57 -14.56
N HIS A 66 -5.92 -17.73 -15.49
CA HIS A 66 -7.35 -17.63 -15.20
C HIS A 66 -7.81 -18.95 -14.60
N ALA A 67 -8.46 -18.89 -13.44
CA ALA A 67 -9.06 -20.03 -12.77
C ALA A 67 -10.55 -20.10 -13.12
N MET A 68 -10.97 -21.16 -13.79
CA MET A 68 -12.32 -21.35 -14.29
C MET A 68 -13.05 -22.41 -13.46
N LYS A 69 -14.28 -22.11 -13.04
CA LYS A 69 -15.15 -23.05 -12.32
C LYS A 69 -16.50 -23.14 -13.02
N ASN A 70 -16.94 -24.34 -13.34
CA ASN A 70 -18.17 -24.56 -14.13
C ASN A 70 -18.23 -23.76 -15.45
N GLY A 71 -17.08 -23.41 -16.04
CA GLY A 71 -16.99 -22.59 -17.26
C GLY A 71 -17.10 -21.07 -17.04
N GLU A 72 -17.20 -20.61 -15.80
CA GLU A 72 -17.17 -19.19 -15.42
C GLU A 72 -15.82 -18.84 -14.79
N LEU A 73 -15.40 -17.57 -14.88
CA LEU A 73 -14.18 -17.09 -14.24
C LEU A 73 -14.41 -17.05 -12.73
N ALA A 74 -13.72 -17.92 -11.99
CA ALA A 74 -13.74 -17.95 -10.53
C ALA A 74 -12.71 -16.98 -9.92
N GLY A 75 -11.67 -16.67 -10.68
CA GLY A 75 -10.60 -15.76 -10.26
C GLY A 75 -9.31 -16.07 -11.00
N TYR A 76 -8.20 -15.89 -10.30
CA TYR A 76 -6.87 -15.83 -10.87
C TYR A 76 -5.85 -16.54 -9.98
N VAL A 77 -4.76 -17.02 -10.59
CA VAL A 77 -3.58 -17.46 -9.85
C VAL A 77 -2.36 -16.74 -10.39
N VAL A 78 -1.58 -16.13 -9.49
CA VAL A 78 -0.31 -15.48 -9.80
C VAL A 78 0.82 -16.29 -9.19
N ARG A 79 1.84 -16.60 -9.98
CA ARG A 79 3.10 -17.18 -9.51
C ARG A 79 4.21 -16.14 -9.59
N LEU A 80 4.89 -15.94 -8.46
CA LEU A 80 5.98 -14.99 -8.35
C LEU A 80 7.03 -15.43 -7.33
N VAL A 81 8.22 -14.85 -7.43
CA VAL A 81 9.35 -15.18 -6.54
C VAL A 81 9.68 -13.97 -5.66
N GLY A 82 9.42 -14.09 -4.36
CA GLY A 82 9.81 -13.11 -3.35
C GLY A 82 11.29 -13.27 -2.97
N LYS A 83 12.02 -12.16 -2.82
CA LYS A 83 13.42 -12.17 -2.37
C LYS A 83 13.49 -12.22 -0.84
N GLY A 84 13.56 -13.44 -0.29
CA GLY A 84 13.79 -13.70 1.13
C GLY A 84 15.26 -13.54 1.54
N TYR A 85 15.66 -14.20 2.64
CA TYR A 85 17.04 -14.18 3.11
C TYR A 85 17.99 -14.94 2.17
N SER A 86 17.49 -16.01 1.55
CA SER A 86 18.23 -16.81 0.57
C SER A 86 18.21 -16.17 -0.81
N SER A 87 19.34 -16.25 -1.52
CA SER A 87 19.45 -15.75 -2.89
C SER A 87 18.58 -16.52 -3.91
N ALA A 88 18.11 -17.72 -3.56
CA ALA A 88 17.20 -18.50 -4.41
C ALA A 88 15.76 -17.96 -4.42
N GLY A 89 15.39 -17.14 -3.43
CA GLY A 89 14.04 -16.61 -3.29
C GLY A 89 13.03 -17.62 -2.73
N ILE A 90 11.78 -17.16 -2.67
CA ILE A 90 10.60 -17.87 -2.19
C ILE A 90 9.59 -17.86 -3.34
N ASP A 91 9.43 -19.01 -4.00
CA ASP A 91 8.53 -19.21 -5.13
C ASP A 91 7.13 -19.55 -4.63
N MET A 92 6.16 -18.73 -5.00
CA MET A 92 4.84 -18.71 -4.40
C MET A 92 3.74 -18.73 -5.45
N LEU A 93 2.62 -19.36 -5.11
CA LEU A 93 1.33 -19.27 -5.80
C LEU A 93 0.37 -18.48 -4.92
N VAL A 94 -0.29 -17.49 -5.50
CA VAL A 94 -1.31 -16.67 -4.84
C VAL A 94 -2.59 -16.80 -5.64
N GLY A 95 -3.62 -17.41 -5.05
CA GLY A 95 -4.96 -17.48 -5.59
C GLY A 95 -5.77 -16.24 -5.19
N LEU A 96 -6.46 -15.65 -6.14
CA LEU A 96 -7.20 -14.39 -6.01
C LEU A 96 -8.59 -14.56 -6.64
N ASP A 97 -9.65 -14.07 -6.01
CA ASP A 97 -10.98 -14.04 -6.62
C ASP A 97 -11.11 -12.95 -7.70
N SER A 98 -12.30 -12.81 -8.28
CA SER A 98 -12.63 -11.80 -9.29
C SER A 98 -12.46 -10.36 -8.80
N GLU A 99 -12.48 -10.13 -7.49
CA GLU A 99 -12.34 -8.84 -6.81
C GLU A 99 -10.93 -8.61 -6.26
N ALA A 100 -9.95 -9.41 -6.69
CA ALA A 100 -8.56 -9.38 -6.25
C ALA A 100 -8.38 -9.62 -4.73
N ARG A 101 -9.29 -10.37 -4.09
CA ARG A 101 -9.11 -10.84 -2.70
C ARG A 101 -8.43 -12.19 -2.70
N VAL A 102 -7.50 -12.38 -1.78
CA VAL A 102 -6.72 -13.61 -1.67
C VAL A 102 -7.61 -14.77 -1.22
N THR A 103 -7.68 -15.82 -2.02
CA THR A 103 -8.37 -17.08 -1.68
C THR A 103 -7.43 -18.10 -1.05
N GLY A 104 -6.13 -17.99 -1.33
CA GLY A 104 -5.11 -18.87 -0.76
C GLY A 104 -3.70 -18.49 -1.19
N VAL A 105 -2.71 -18.89 -0.38
CA VAL A 105 -1.29 -18.71 -0.67
C VAL A 105 -0.57 -20.03 -0.43
N LEU A 106 0.30 -20.41 -1.36
CA LEU A 106 1.12 -21.60 -1.24
C LEU A 106 2.57 -21.27 -1.59
N ILE A 107 3.52 -21.71 -0.77
CA ILE A 107 4.94 -21.67 -1.13
C ILE A 107 5.28 -22.94 -1.92
N PHE A 108 5.48 -22.79 -3.22
CA PHE A 108 5.83 -23.88 -4.14
C PHE A 108 7.25 -24.39 -3.89
N SER A 109 8.21 -23.48 -3.68
CA SER A 109 9.57 -23.83 -3.29
C SER A 109 10.29 -22.68 -2.58
N HIS A 110 11.26 -22.99 -1.71
CA HIS A 110 12.12 -22.00 -1.08
C HIS A 110 13.45 -22.63 -0.64
N SER A 111 14.46 -21.79 -0.37
CA SER A 111 15.74 -22.21 0.24
C SER A 111 16.08 -21.42 1.50
N GLU A 112 15.07 -20.91 2.19
CA GLU A 112 15.22 -20.20 3.47
C GLU A 112 15.82 -21.08 4.58
N THR A 113 16.46 -20.42 5.55
CA THR A 113 17.12 -21.07 6.69
C THR A 113 16.16 -22.00 7.45
N PRO A 114 16.45 -23.32 7.54
CA PRO A 114 15.60 -24.27 8.25
C PRO A 114 15.38 -23.88 9.71
N GLY A 115 14.12 -23.92 10.16
CA GLY A 115 13.73 -23.58 11.53
C GLY A 115 13.61 -22.08 11.82
N LEU A 116 13.97 -21.23 10.87
CA LEU A 116 13.81 -19.77 10.93
C LEU A 116 12.90 -19.30 9.80
N GLY A 117 13.45 -19.03 8.62
CA GLY A 117 12.72 -18.52 7.46
C GLY A 117 11.81 -19.56 6.82
N SER A 118 12.08 -20.86 7.00
CA SER A 118 11.21 -21.93 6.49
C SER A 118 9.80 -21.92 7.10
N LYS A 119 9.59 -21.21 8.22
CA LYS A 119 8.30 -21.12 8.88
C LYS A 119 7.25 -20.35 8.06
N VAL A 120 7.69 -19.52 7.12
CA VAL A 120 6.78 -18.80 6.22
C VAL A 120 5.98 -19.74 5.30
N ALA A 121 6.41 -20.99 5.15
CA ALA A 121 5.68 -22.02 4.39
C ALA A 121 4.59 -22.73 5.20
N ALA A 122 4.42 -22.41 6.49
CA ALA A 122 3.40 -23.04 7.33
C ALA A 122 2.00 -22.50 6.99
N ALA A 123 1.02 -23.41 6.85
CA ALA A 123 -0.37 -23.05 6.55
C ALA A 123 -0.90 -21.95 7.50
N GLY A 124 -0.72 -22.11 8.81
CA GLY A 124 -1.19 -21.10 9.79
C GLY A 124 -0.56 -19.70 9.64
N TYR A 125 0.61 -19.59 9.01
CA TYR A 125 1.17 -18.27 8.64
C TYR A 125 0.52 -17.73 7.36
N LEU A 126 0.35 -18.58 6.35
CA LEU A 126 -0.21 -18.22 5.04
C LEU A 126 -1.72 -17.95 5.07
N ASP A 127 -2.45 -18.57 6.00
CA ASP A 127 -3.89 -18.38 6.17
C ASP A 127 -4.24 -16.93 6.57
N GLN A 128 -3.29 -16.19 7.15
CA GLN A 128 -3.45 -14.77 7.48
C GLN A 128 -3.71 -13.89 6.25
N PHE A 129 -3.31 -14.33 5.06
CA PHE A 129 -3.52 -13.56 3.83
C PHE A 129 -4.92 -13.73 3.27
N VAL A 130 -5.62 -14.83 3.59
CA VAL A 130 -6.93 -15.15 3.02
C VAL A 130 -7.96 -14.06 3.36
N GLY A 131 -8.68 -13.59 2.36
CA GLY A 131 -9.68 -12.52 2.45
C GLY A 131 -9.12 -11.10 2.34
N LYS A 132 -7.80 -10.91 2.40
CA LYS A 132 -7.17 -9.60 2.17
C LYS A 132 -7.22 -9.23 0.68
N GLY A 133 -7.40 -7.95 0.36
CA GLY A 133 -7.57 -7.46 -1.00
C GLY A 133 -6.94 -6.07 -1.20
N LEU A 134 -7.41 -5.32 -2.19
CA LEU A 134 -6.81 -4.04 -2.61
C LEU A 134 -6.74 -2.99 -1.49
N GLU A 135 -7.76 -2.92 -0.64
CA GLU A 135 -7.81 -1.99 0.50
C GLU A 135 -7.04 -2.49 1.73
N SER A 136 -6.47 -3.70 1.69
CA SER A 136 -5.71 -4.24 2.82
C SER A 136 -4.31 -3.65 2.84
N PRO A 137 -3.83 -3.07 3.97
CA PRO A 137 -2.51 -2.45 4.01
C PRO A 137 -1.35 -3.47 3.93
N PHE A 138 -1.61 -4.73 4.31
CA PHE A 138 -0.59 -5.79 4.42
C PHE A 138 0.60 -5.33 5.29
N ALA A 139 0.35 -4.60 6.37
CA ALA A 139 1.36 -4.14 7.31
C ALA A 139 1.84 -5.28 8.21
N ALA A 140 3.16 -5.43 8.33
CA ALA A 140 3.76 -6.47 9.15
C ALA A 140 3.59 -6.15 10.65
N GLY A 141 3.03 -7.08 11.41
CA GLY A 141 2.75 -6.92 12.85
C GLY A 141 1.44 -6.20 13.18
N GLU A 142 0.72 -5.72 12.17
CA GLU A 142 -0.61 -5.13 12.31
C GLU A 142 -1.64 -5.99 11.55
N ASP A 143 -1.47 -6.11 10.23
CA ASP A 143 -2.37 -6.88 9.38
C ASP A 143 -1.96 -8.35 9.22
N VAL A 144 -0.66 -8.59 9.23
CA VAL A 144 -0.05 -9.91 9.07
C VAL A 144 1.09 -10.02 10.04
N ASP A 145 1.02 -10.97 10.96
CA ASP A 145 2.10 -11.20 11.92
C ASP A 145 3.39 -11.56 11.18
N ALA A 146 4.48 -10.86 11.46
CA ALA A 146 5.80 -11.27 11.00
C ALA A 146 6.37 -12.39 11.89
N ILE A 147 7.11 -13.33 11.31
CA ILE A 147 7.73 -14.39 12.09
C ILE A 147 8.98 -13.86 12.79
N SER A 148 8.98 -13.88 14.12
CA SER A 148 10.12 -13.47 14.94
C SER A 148 11.38 -14.26 14.55
N GLY A 149 12.48 -13.53 14.29
CA GLY A 149 13.74 -14.08 13.80
C GLY A 149 13.78 -14.39 12.30
N ALA A 150 12.69 -14.20 11.56
CA ALA A 150 12.58 -14.45 10.12
C ALA A 150 11.93 -13.26 9.39
N THR A 151 12.29 -12.04 9.76
CA THR A 151 11.71 -10.80 9.24
C THR A 151 11.90 -10.65 7.74
N SER A 152 13.10 -10.93 7.20
CA SER A 152 13.38 -10.83 5.76
C SER A 152 12.50 -11.78 4.93
N SER A 153 12.37 -13.04 5.37
CA SER A 153 11.49 -14.03 4.74
C SER A 153 10.02 -13.63 4.84
N SER A 154 9.60 -13.12 5.99
CA SER A 154 8.22 -12.67 6.23
C SER A 154 7.86 -11.49 5.32
N MET A 155 8.71 -10.48 5.24
CA MET A 155 8.51 -9.32 4.38
C MET A 155 8.50 -9.69 2.90
N ALA A 156 9.31 -10.68 2.49
CA ALA A 156 9.31 -11.17 1.12
C ALA A 156 7.95 -11.81 0.75
N VAL A 157 7.36 -12.59 1.65
CA VAL A 157 6.02 -13.17 1.43
C VAL A 157 4.95 -12.08 1.43
N ILE A 158 4.94 -11.21 2.43
CA ILE A 158 3.96 -10.10 2.55
C ILE A 158 3.98 -9.21 1.30
N GLY A 159 5.16 -8.76 0.88
CA GLY A 159 5.32 -7.93 -0.30
C GLY A 159 4.92 -8.64 -1.59
N SER A 160 5.19 -9.95 -1.69
CA SER A 160 4.80 -10.75 -2.87
C SER A 160 3.28 -10.92 -2.96
N VAL A 161 2.61 -11.23 -1.86
CA VAL A 161 1.14 -11.32 -1.85
C VAL A 161 0.52 -9.96 -2.21
N ARG A 162 1.04 -8.86 -1.66
CA ARG A 162 0.60 -7.51 -2.02
C ARG A 162 0.80 -7.22 -3.52
N LYS A 163 1.97 -7.55 -4.09
CA LYS A 163 2.24 -7.37 -5.53
C LYS A 163 1.25 -8.18 -6.38
N ALA A 164 0.93 -9.42 -5.99
CA ALA A 164 -0.03 -10.25 -6.71
C ALA A 164 -1.46 -9.65 -6.68
N VAL A 165 -1.90 -9.16 -5.51
CA VAL A 165 -3.19 -8.47 -5.35
C VAL A 165 -3.27 -7.22 -6.22
N GLN A 166 -2.24 -6.36 -6.21
CA GLN A 166 -2.21 -5.16 -7.05
C GLN A 166 -2.15 -5.50 -8.54
N PHE A 167 -1.37 -6.50 -8.93
CA PHE A 167 -1.30 -6.98 -10.31
C PHE A 167 -2.68 -7.43 -10.83
N VAL A 168 -3.39 -8.24 -10.04
CA VAL A 168 -4.75 -8.68 -10.42
C VAL A 168 -5.74 -7.54 -10.40
N GLY A 169 -5.65 -6.63 -9.41
CA GLY A 169 -6.49 -5.45 -9.36
C GLY A 169 -6.35 -4.57 -10.60
N ALA A 170 -5.12 -4.31 -11.05
CA ALA A 170 -4.85 -3.58 -12.28
C ALA A 170 -5.34 -4.36 -13.52
N TYR A 171 -5.03 -5.66 -13.60
CA TYR A 171 -5.43 -6.53 -14.71
C TYR A 171 -6.95 -6.61 -14.88
N ALA A 172 -7.68 -6.71 -13.77
CA ALA A 172 -9.14 -6.80 -13.73
C ALA A 172 -9.83 -5.42 -13.80
N GLY A 173 -9.07 -4.32 -13.87
CA GLY A 173 -9.60 -2.95 -13.91
C GLY A 173 -10.29 -2.50 -12.62
N LEU A 174 -9.90 -3.08 -11.48
CA LEU A 174 -10.43 -2.78 -10.15
C LEU A 174 -9.67 -1.65 -9.45
N VAL A 175 -8.48 -1.31 -9.95
CA VAL A 175 -7.68 -0.18 -9.48
C VAL A 175 -7.75 0.88 -10.57
N GLU A 176 -8.03 2.13 -10.20
CA GLU A 176 -7.82 3.24 -11.13
C GLU A 176 -6.34 3.25 -11.54
N ASP A 177 -6.11 3.21 -12.84
CA ASP A 177 -4.77 3.14 -13.41
C ASP A 177 -3.94 4.34 -12.95
N THR A 178 -3.07 4.10 -11.96
CA THR A 178 -2.07 5.08 -11.50
C THR A 178 -0.87 5.14 -12.44
N SER A 179 -0.87 4.37 -13.53
CA SER A 179 0.13 4.54 -14.58
C SER A 179 -0.09 5.89 -15.27
N ILE A 180 0.99 6.66 -15.32
CA ILE A 180 0.99 7.95 -15.98
C ILE A 180 0.93 7.66 -17.48
N ASP A 181 -0.18 8.03 -18.12
CA ASP A 181 -0.29 7.93 -19.57
C ASP A 181 0.67 8.95 -20.22
N PHE A 182 1.87 8.49 -20.57
CA PHE A 182 2.93 9.30 -21.17
C PHE A 182 2.49 9.99 -22.48
N ALA A 183 1.47 9.48 -23.17
CA ALA A 183 0.91 10.14 -24.35
C ALA A 183 0.10 11.41 -24.01
N LYS A 184 -0.34 11.56 -22.75
CA LYS A 184 -1.01 12.76 -22.24
C LYS A 184 -0.06 13.79 -21.64
N VAL A 185 1.21 13.43 -21.43
CA VAL A 185 2.24 14.36 -20.95
C VAL A 185 2.70 15.23 -22.13
N PRO A 186 2.56 16.57 -22.06
CA PRO A 186 3.03 17.45 -23.11
C PRO A 186 4.54 17.37 -23.33
N ASP A 187 4.98 17.72 -24.53
CA ASP A 187 6.42 17.86 -24.80
C ASP A 187 6.98 18.98 -23.91
N GLY A 188 8.05 18.67 -23.19
CA GLY A 188 8.53 19.56 -22.14
C GLY A 188 9.62 18.95 -21.28
N VAL A 189 10.12 19.75 -20.35
CA VAL A 189 11.07 19.31 -19.35
C VAL A 189 10.49 19.57 -17.98
N TYR A 190 10.41 18.52 -17.17
CA TYR A 190 9.82 18.55 -15.85
C TYR A 190 10.88 18.21 -14.81
N THR A 191 10.79 18.83 -13.64
CA THR A 191 11.71 18.59 -12.53
C THR A 191 10.92 18.02 -11.38
N GLY A 192 11.46 17.00 -10.73
CA GLY A 192 10.86 16.43 -9.54
C GLY A 192 11.93 15.98 -8.56
N THR A 193 11.49 15.79 -7.34
CA THR A 193 12.33 15.43 -6.20
C THR A 193 11.78 14.21 -5.51
N GLY A 194 12.67 13.30 -5.15
CA GLY A 194 12.31 12.06 -4.50
C GLY A 194 13.42 11.62 -3.56
N ARG A 195 13.04 10.91 -2.50
CA ARG A 195 13.95 10.64 -1.39
C ARG A 195 14.73 9.34 -1.60
N GLY A 196 16.04 9.45 -1.73
CA GLY A 196 16.98 8.32 -1.79
C GLY A 196 17.59 7.93 -0.45
N PHE A 197 18.61 7.06 -0.46
CA PHE A 197 19.31 6.62 0.75
C PHE A 197 20.15 7.74 1.39
N GLY A 198 20.75 8.60 0.57
CA GLY A 198 21.63 9.70 0.99
C GLY A 198 20.93 11.05 1.16
N GLY A 199 19.61 11.10 0.98
CA GLY A 199 18.78 12.31 0.98
C GLY A 199 18.08 12.52 -0.35
N ASP A 200 17.71 13.77 -0.64
CA ASP A 200 16.94 14.08 -1.85
C ASP A 200 17.72 13.80 -3.14
N ILE A 201 17.02 13.18 -4.08
CA ILE A 201 17.40 12.98 -5.46
C ILE A 201 16.51 13.88 -6.30
N THR A 202 17.12 14.84 -7.00
CA THR A 202 16.42 15.71 -7.94
C THR A 202 16.65 15.17 -9.34
N VAL A 203 15.56 14.95 -10.06
CA VAL A 203 15.59 14.49 -11.45
C VAL A 203 14.97 15.54 -12.37
N LYS A 204 15.41 15.52 -13.61
CA LYS A 204 14.86 16.30 -14.70
C LYS A 204 14.49 15.33 -15.82
N VAL A 205 13.21 15.27 -16.16
CA VAL A 205 12.68 14.36 -17.16
C VAL A 205 12.26 15.13 -18.40
N THR A 206 12.57 14.60 -19.58
CA THR A 206 12.25 15.26 -20.87
C THR A 206 11.27 14.42 -21.67
N PHE A 207 10.15 15.03 -22.03
CA PHE A 207 9.14 14.44 -22.91
C PHE A 207 9.19 15.06 -24.30
N ALA A 208 9.14 14.21 -25.33
CA ALA A 208 9.04 14.64 -26.72
C ALA A 208 8.25 13.61 -27.55
N GLY A 209 7.25 14.09 -28.30
CA GLY A 209 6.37 13.24 -29.10
C GLY A 209 5.54 12.26 -28.29
N GLY A 210 5.13 12.64 -27.06
CA GLY A 210 4.37 11.77 -26.14
C GLY A 210 5.18 10.59 -25.59
N LYS A 211 6.51 10.74 -25.48
CA LYS A 211 7.43 9.74 -24.94
C LYS A 211 8.40 10.36 -23.95
N LEU A 212 8.77 9.59 -22.93
CA LEU A 212 9.88 9.90 -22.05
C LEU A 212 11.20 9.65 -22.80
N THR A 213 11.98 10.70 -23.05
CA THR A 213 13.20 10.64 -23.86
C THR A 213 14.49 10.79 -23.06
N ASP A 214 14.39 11.36 -21.87
CA ASP A 214 15.54 11.56 -20.98
C ASP A 214 15.10 11.64 -19.53
N VAL A 215 15.95 11.13 -18.64
CA VAL A 215 15.81 11.20 -17.18
C VAL A 215 17.20 11.51 -16.62
N GLU A 216 17.45 12.78 -16.37
CA GLU A 216 18.72 13.31 -15.87
C GLU A 216 18.65 13.44 -14.34
N ILE A 217 19.55 12.78 -13.61
CA ILE A 217 19.70 13.00 -12.16
C ILE A 217 20.56 14.26 -11.97
N VAL A 218 19.92 15.35 -11.55
CA VAL A 218 20.52 16.69 -11.44
C VAL A 218 21.32 16.83 -10.14
N SER A 219 20.80 16.29 -9.04
CA SER A 219 21.51 16.28 -7.76
C SER A 219 21.10 15.09 -6.91
N HIS A 220 22.08 14.52 -6.19
CA HIS A 220 21.84 13.47 -5.21
C HIS A 220 22.98 13.45 -4.18
N LYS A 221 22.74 12.81 -3.03
CA LYS A 221 23.75 12.60 -1.97
C LYS A 221 23.96 11.11 -1.65
N GLU A 222 23.56 10.25 -2.58
CA GLU A 222 23.64 8.79 -2.42
C GLU A 222 25.05 8.25 -2.13
N SER A 223 25.10 7.06 -1.52
CA SER A 223 26.35 6.38 -1.18
C SER A 223 27.15 6.02 -2.45
N PRO A 224 28.40 6.50 -2.59
CA PRO A 224 29.24 6.19 -3.75
C PRO A 224 29.48 4.69 -3.91
N ASN A 225 29.49 4.19 -5.15
CA ASN A 225 29.65 2.78 -5.54
C ASN A 225 28.49 1.84 -5.18
N VAL A 226 27.64 2.19 -4.21
CA VAL A 226 26.46 1.39 -3.83
C VAL A 226 25.26 1.77 -4.68
N SER A 227 25.04 3.08 -4.88
CA SER A 227 23.90 3.63 -5.62
C SER A 227 24.14 3.81 -7.12
N ASP A 228 25.40 3.77 -7.57
CA ASP A 228 25.78 3.94 -8.97
C ASP A 228 24.99 3.03 -9.94
N PRO A 229 24.69 1.75 -9.59
CA PRO A 229 23.82 0.92 -10.40
C PRO A 229 22.40 1.49 -10.55
N ALA A 230 21.77 1.96 -9.46
CA ALA A 230 20.44 2.56 -9.50
C ALA A 230 20.41 3.87 -10.30
N ILE A 231 21.40 4.72 -10.09
CA ILE A 231 21.58 6.01 -10.79
C ILE A 231 21.68 5.82 -12.31
N LYS A 232 22.20 4.68 -12.78
CA LYS A 232 22.33 4.38 -14.21
C LYS A 232 21.17 3.57 -14.77
N GLN A 233 20.73 2.54 -14.05
CA GLN A 233 19.80 1.54 -14.58
C GLN A 233 18.34 2.00 -14.49
N ILE A 234 17.96 2.69 -13.41
CA ILE A 234 16.56 3.12 -13.22
C ILE A 234 16.14 4.16 -14.27
N PRO A 235 16.89 5.26 -14.51
CA PRO A 235 16.59 6.19 -15.60
C PRO A 235 16.48 5.51 -16.97
N GLN A 236 17.42 4.60 -17.28
CA GLN A 236 17.43 3.91 -18.56
C GLN A 236 16.23 2.96 -18.72
N ALA A 237 15.90 2.19 -17.68
CA ALA A 237 14.74 1.30 -17.70
C ALA A 237 13.43 2.07 -17.90
N MET A 238 13.26 3.23 -17.26
CA MET A 238 12.06 4.06 -17.47
C MET A 238 11.92 4.57 -18.90
N ILE A 239 13.04 4.93 -19.54
CA ILE A 239 13.07 5.35 -20.94
C ILE A 239 12.79 4.15 -21.86
N ASP A 240 13.34 2.98 -21.57
CA ASP A 240 13.18 1.80 -22.43
C ASP A 240 11.77 1.22 -22.34
N GLU A 241 11.21 1.16 -21.13
CA GLU A 241 9.90 0.57 -20.82
C GLU A 241 8.75 1.58 -20.91
N GLN A 242 9.07 2.89 -20.99
CA GLN A 242 8.09 3.98 -21.00
C GLN A 242 7.12 3.91 -19.81
N THR A 243 7.65 3.63 -18.62
CA THR A 243 6.90 3.57 -17.36
C THR A 243 7.74 4.09 -16.21
N VAL A 244 7.10 4.59 -15.15
CA VAL A 244 7.77 4.94 -13.88
C VAL A 244 7.91 3.70 -12.98
N GLU A 245 7.10 2.68 -13.21
CA GLU A 245 7.07 1.44 -12.43
C GLU A 245 8.11 0.43 -12.91
N VAL A 246 9.38 0.72 -12.67
CA VAL A 246 10.51 -0.17 -12.99
C VAL A 246 11.05 -0.90 -11.76
N ASP A 247 11.66 -2.05 -11.98
CA ASP A 247 12.24 -2.88 -10.92
C ASP A 247 13.41 -2.16 -10.20
N ALA A 248 13.40 -2.23 -8.87
CA ALA A 248 14.48 -1.65 -8.06
C ALA A 248 15.80 -2.44 -8.21
N VAL A 249 16.93 -1.72 -8.19
CA VAL A 249 18.25 -2.35 -8.29
C VAL A 249 18.65 -2.99 -6.95
N SER A 250 19.07 -4.26 -7.02
CA SER A 250 19.50 -5.03 -5.85
C SER A 250 20.67 -4.35 -5.12
N GLY A 251 20.51 -4.13 -3.81
CA GLY A 251 21.50 -3.44 -2.98
C GLY A 251 21.43 -1.91 -3.04
N ALA A 252 20.56 -1.34 -3.88
CA ALA A 252 20.33 0.09 -4.03
C ALA A 252 18.82 0.41 -4.06
N THR A 253 18.02 -0.34 -3.30
CA THR A 253 16.56 -0.25 -3.31
C THR A 253 16.07 1.15 -2.94
N MET A 254 16.60 1.74 -1.86
CA MET A 254 16.21 3.10 -1.44
C MET A 254 16.55 4.16 -2.48
N SER A 255 17.73 4.06 -3.12
CA SER A 255 18.11 4.94 -4.23
C SER A 255 17.18 4.75 -5.43
N SER A 256 16.76 3.51 -5.71
CA SER A 256 15.87 3.18 -6.82
C SER A 256 14.45 3.72 -6.59
N GLU A 257 13.91 3.55 -5.38
CA GLU A 257 12.62 4.13 -4.99
C GLU A 257 12.67 5.66 -4.97
N GLY A 258 13.78 6.26 -4.54
CA GLY A 258 13.98 7.70 -4.58
C GLY A 258 13.95 8.28 -6.00
N ILE A 259 14.59 7.61 -6.96
CA ILE A 259 14.54 8.01 -8.37
C ILE A 259 13.12 7.85 -8.93
N LYS A 260 12.43 6.75 -8.63
CA LYS A 260 11.02 6.54 -9.02
C LYS A 260 10.10 7.61 -8.46
N ALA A 261 10.22 7.91 -7.17
CA ALA A 261 9.47 8.97 -6.52
C ALA A 261 9.75 10.33 -7.16
N ALA A 262 11.01 10.65 -7.48
CA ALA A 262 11.38 11.91 -8.11
C ALA A 262 10.77 12.07 -9.51
N VAL A 263 10.66 10.98 -10.27
CA VAL A 263 10.00 10.98 -11.58
C VAL A 263 8.48 11.09 -11.44
N ARG A 264 7.87 10.43 -10.43
CA ARG A 264 6.42 10.61 -10.14
C ARG A 264 6.11 12.06 -9.74
N ASP A 265 6.95 12.66 -8.90
CA ASP A 265 6.84 14.07 -8.50
C ASP A 265 6.97 15.01 -9.70
N ALA A 266 7.91 14.74 -10.63
CA ALA A 266 8.05 15.50 -11.86
C ALA A 266 6.81 15.42 -12.76
N LEU A 267 6.01 14.36 -12.64
CA LEU A 267 4.83 14.07 -13.44
C LEU A 267 3.52 14.15 -12.65
N ALA A 268 3.59 14.77 -11.46
CA ALA A 268 2.50 14.98 -10.52
C ALA A 268 1.21 15.49 -11.18
N GLU A 269 1.35 16.49 -12.05
CA GLU A 269 0.23 17.15 -12.71
C GLU A 269 -0.45 16.29 -13.79
N PHE A 270 0.12 15.13 -14.14
CA PHE A 270 -0.33 14.25 -15.23
C PHE A 270 -0.73 12.85 -14.75
N GLY A 271 -0.89 12.65 -13.43
CA GLY A 271 -1.29 11.37 -12.84
C GLY A 271 -0.19 10.67 -12.05
N GLY A 272 1.00 11.25 -11.94
CA GLY A 272 1.93 10.84 -10.87
C GLY A 272 1.30 11.24 -9.55
N GLN A 273 1.20 10.33 -8.57
CA GLN A 273 0.77 10.77 -7.24
C GLN A 273 1.84 11.73 -6.69
N ALA A 274 1.57 13.03 -6.85
CA ALA A 274 2.20 14.12 -6.14
C ALA A 274 1.97 13.95 -4.64
N ASP A 275 2.81 14.59 -3.83
CA ASP A 275 2.50 14.91 -2.45
C ASP A 275 1.27 15.86 -2.45
N VAL A 276 0.05 15.32 -2.60
CA VAL A 276 -1.18 16.10 -2.64
C VAL A 276 -1.22 16.92 -1.36
N PRO A 277 -1.27 18.27 -1.44
CA PRO A 277 -1.34 19.12 -0.27
C PRO A 277 -2.51 18.68 0.60
N ILE A 278 -2.21 18.29 1.83
CA ILE A 278 -3.23 17.84 2.77
C ILE A 278 -3.98 19.08 3.25
N ASP A 279 -5.24 19.21 2.81
CA ASP A 279 -6.11 20.25 3.34
C ASP A 279 -6.66 19.83 4.71
N ILE A 280 -5.93 20.19 5.76
CA ILE A 280 -6.29 19.92 7.16
C ILE A 280 -7.69 20.46 7.50
N SER A 281 -8.13 21.54 6.84
CA SER A 281 -9.44 22.14 7.10
C SER A 281 -10.61 21.29 6.61
N SER A 282 -10.35 20.39 5.65
CA SER A 282 -11.34 19.47 5.08
C SER A 282 -11.47 18.15 5.86
N LEU A 283 -10.51 17.86 6.75
CA LEU A 283 -10.48 16.64 7.55
C LEU A 283 -11.56 16.66 8.62
N LEU A 284 -12.13 15.48 8.88
CA LEU A 284 -13.09 15.31 9.97
C LEU A 284 -12.39 15.42 11.32
N PRO A 285 -13.06 15.95 12.35
CA PRO A 285 -12.48 16.00 13.68
C PRO A 285 -12.35 14.58 14.23
N GLY A 286 -11.19 14.25 14.79
CA GLY A 286 -10.90 12.88 15.17
C GLY A 286 -9.42 12.59 15.31
N LYS A 287 -9.12 11.30 15.44
CA LYS A 287 -7.77 10.77 15.60
C LYS A 287 -7.36 10.03 14.33
N TYR A 288 -6.14 10.29 13.90
CA TYR A 288 -5.56 9.79 12.67
C TYR A 288 -4.26 9.09 13.01
N THR A 289 -4.06 7.86 12.54
CA THR A 289 -2.84 7.10 12.82
C THR A 289 -2.03 6.89 11.55
N GLY A 290 -0.72 7.08 11.66
CA GLY A 290 0.20 6.94 10.54
C GLY A 290 1.55 6.46 11.00
N THR A 291 2.18 5.67 10.15
CA THR A 291 3.50 5.11 10.39
C THR A 291 4.41 5.46 9.23
N ALA A 292 5.65 5.86 9.53
CA ALA A 292 6.69 6.06 8.53
C ALA A 292 8.06 5.71 9.10
N ARG A 293 9.01 5.45 8.20
CA ARG A 293 10.35 5.01 8.59
C ARG A 293 11.20 6.18 9.12
N GLY A 294 11.65 6.07 10.37
CA GLY A 294 12.67 6.93 10.97
C GLY A 294 14.11 6.46 10.71
N PHE A 295 15.07 6.91 11.51
CA PHE A 295 16.48 6.58 11.31
C PHE A 295 16.78 5.09 11.54
N SER A 296 16.32 4.54 12.68
CA SER A 296 16.63 3.17 13.10
C SER A 296 15.43 2.22 13.01
N SER A 297 14.21 2.75 13.00
CA SER A 297 12.95 2.00 13.09
C SER A 297 11.79 2.84 12.59
N ASP A 298 10.61 2.23 12.49
CA ASP A 298 9.38 2.93 12.15
C ASP A 298 8.90 3.80 13.32
N ILE A 299 8.37 4.97 12.97
CA ILE A 299 7.77 5.95 13.87
C ILE A 299 6.26 5.91 13.59
N THR A 300 5.48 5.62 14.62
CA THR A 300 4.03 5.63 14.57
C THR A 300 3.50 6.81 15.36
N VAL A 301 2.63 7.60 14.76
CA VAL A 301 2.01 8.77 15.38
C VAL A 301 0.48 8.67 15.36
N GLU A 302 -0.14 9.27 16.38
CA GLU A 302 -1.55 9.64 16.40
C GLU A 302 -1.63 11.17 16.26
N VAL A 303 -2.39 11.65 15.28
CA VAL A 303 -2.64 13.07 15.04
C VAL A 303 -4.10 13.35 15.37
N THR A 304 -4.35 14.30 16.26
CA THR A 304 -5.70 14.75 16.60
C THR A 304 -6.03 15.99 15.80
N VAL A 305 -7.11 15.94 15.02
CA VAL A 305 -7.66 17.08 14.29
C VAL A 305 -8.96 17.53 14.95
N ALA A 306 -9.11 18.83 15.19
CA ALA A 306 -10.35 19.42 15.67
C ALA A 306 -10.54 20.83 15.08
N GLY A 307 -11.75 21.14 14.64
CA GLY A 307 -12.07 22.44 14.04
C GLY A 307 -11.21 22.80 12.83
N GLY A 308 -10.87 21.81 12.00
CA GLY A 308 -10.01 21.98 10.82
C GLY A 308 -8.54 22.29 11.13
N LYS A 309 -8.06 21.91 12.33
CA LYS A 309 -6.69 22.14 12.79
C LYS A 309 -6.12 20.92 13.50
N ILE A 310 -4.82 20.71 13.37
CA ILE A 310 -4.05 19.77 14.19
C ILE A 310 -3.92 20.34 15.61
N THR A 311 -4.53 19.68 16.58
CA THR A 311 -4.50 20.08 17.99
C THR A 311 -3.47 19.30 18.79
N GLU A 312 -3.17 18.07 18.40
CA GLU A 312 -2.23 17.19 19.08
C GLU A 312 -1.55 16.24 18.11
N ILE A 313 -0.28 15.91 18.39
CA ILE A 313 0.47 14.86 17.71
C ILE A 313 1.16 14.08 18.82
N THR A 314 0.84 12.81 18.93
CA THR A 314 1.36 11.89 19.93
C THR A 314 2.17 10.81 19.23
N ILE A 315 3.41 10.60 19.65
CA ILE A 315 4.21 9.47 19.17
C ILE A 315 3.79 8.23 19.95
N ILE A 316 3.23 7.23 19.25
CA ILE A 316 2.75 5.97 19.84
C ILE A 316 3.92 5.02 20.05
N SER A 317 4.75 4.85 19.02
CA SER A 317 5.93 4.00 19.07
C SER A 317 7.06 4.57 18.22
N GLN A 318 8.26 4.42 18.74
CA GLN A 318 9.51 4.72 18.07
C GLN A 318 10.59 3.85 18.72
N ASP A 319 11.53 3.36 17.93
CA ASP A 319 12.73 2.66 18.42
C ASP A 319 13.98 3.35 17.88
N ASP A 320 13.98 4.69 17.98
CA ASP A 320 15.06 5.56 17.53
C ASP A 320 15.86 6.08 18.73
N THR A 321 17.05 6.64 18.48
CA THR A 321 17.99 7.07 19.52
C THR A 321 17.40 8.20 20.39
N ALA A 322 16.77 7.83 21.51
CA ALA A 322 15.91 8.71 22.33
C ALA A 322 16.59 10.01 22.81
N GLU A 323 17.91 10.01 23.01
CA GLU A 323 18.66 11.21 23.43
C GLU A 323 18.75 12.29 22.36
N VAL A 324 18.70 11.93 21.07
CA VAL A 324 18.86 12.86 19.94
C VAL A 324 17.52 13.19 19.28
N SER A 325 16.64 12.18 19.17
CA SER A 325 15.36 12.32 18.47
C SER A 325 14.28 13.02 19.31
N GLY A 326 14.29 12.88 20.64
CA GLY A 326 13.30 13.48 21.53
C GLY A 326 13.17 15.01 21.40
N PRO A 327 14.26 15.79 21.50
CA PRO A 327 14.22 17.23 21.31
C PRO A 327 13.81 17.65 19.90
N ALA A 328 14.22 16.88 18.88
CA ALA A 328 13.89 17.15 17.49
C ALA A 328 12.39 16.98 17.23
N PHE A 329 11.81 15.88 17.71
CA PHE A 329 10.38 15.62 17.61
C PHE A 329 9.55 16.67 18.33
N ALA A 330 9.95 17.07 19.53
CA ALA A 330 9.24 18.11 20.27
C ALA A 330 9.22 19.44 19.49
N ALA A 331 10.34 19.82 18.86
CA ALA A 331 10.42 21.03 18.06
C ALA A 331 9.53 20.96 16.80
N ILE A 332 9.56 19.84 16.08
CA ILE A 332 8.79 19.63 14.84
C ILE A 332 7.29 19.57 15.14
N ILE A 333 6.87 18.82 16.16
CA ILE A 333 5.47 18.75 16.58
C ILE A 333 4.97 20.15 16.96
N ALA A 334 5.78 20.93 17.67
CA ALA A 334 5.41 22.30 18.01
C ALA A 334 5.28 23.18 16.77
N ALA A 335 6.20 23.07 15.80
CA ALA A 335 6.15 23.80 14.54
C ALA A 335 4.90 23.44 13.71
N ILE A 336 4.63 22.15 13.49
CA ILE A 336 3.44 21.68 12.76
C ILE A 336 2.16 22.22 13.41
N LYS A 337 2.06 22.13 14.74
CA LYS A 337 0.89 22.63 15.47
C LYS A 337 0.76 24.16 15.42
N GLN A 338 1.87 24.88 15.41
CA GLN A 338 1.85 26.34 15.38
C GLN A 338 1.51 26.87 13.97
N GLU A 339 2.12 26.28 12.95
CA GLU A 339 2.03 26.73 11.57
C GLU A 339 0.84 26.11 10.83
N GLN A 340 0.30 25.00 11.34
CA GLN A 340 -0.71 24.18 10.67
C GLN A 340 -0.24 23.77 9.27
N SER A 341 1.05 23.47 9.17
CA SER A 341 1.76 23.09 7.95
C SER A 341 2.60 21.85 8.22
N LEU A 342 2.73 21.00 7.19
CA LEU A 342 3.63 19.84 7.22
C LEU A 342 4.99 20.16 6.57
N ASP A 343 5.10 21.34 5.93
CA ASP A 343 6.35 21.91 5.44
C ASP A 343 7.02 22.66 6.60
N VAL A 344 7.82 21.95 7.39
CA VAL A 344 8.49 22.46 8.60
C VAL A 344 9.99 22.15 8.56
N ASP A 345 10.78 23.05 9.15
CA ASP A 345 12.24 22.89 9.19
C ASP A 345 12.66 21.65 9.98
N LEU A 346 13.55 20.86 9.37
CA LEU A 346 14.13 19.66 9.98
C LEU A 346 15.24 20.02 10.96
N VAL A 347 15.40 19.21 12.01
CA VAL A 347 16.41 19.48 13.05
C VAL A 347 17.77 18.94 12.64
N SER A 348 18.77 19.83 12.61
CA SER A 348 20.17 19.49 12.31
C SER A 348 20.71 18.45 13.28
N GLY A 349 21.26 17.34 12.76
CA GLY A 349 21.76 16.22 13.56
C GLY A 349 20.72 15.14 13.88
N ALA A 350 19.46 15.36 13.54
CA ALA A 350 18.35 14.41 13.69
C ALA A 350 17.50 14.33 12.41
N THR A 351 18.11 14.58 11.24
CA THR A 351 17.41 14.75 9.96
C THR A 351 16.53 13.56 9.60
N TYR A 352 17.08 12.33 9.62
CA TYR A 352 16.32 11.12 9.29
C TYR A 352 15.13 10.87 10.21
N SER A 353 15.30 11.09 11.51
CA SER A 353 14.21 11.00 12.48
C SER A 353 13.16 12.09 12.21
N SER A 354 13.61 13.33 12.03
CA SER A 354 12.77 14.51 11.76
C SER A 354 11.83 14.28 10.57
N GLU A 355 12.37 13.74 9.49
CA GLU A 355 11.62 13.46 8.26
C GLU A 355 10.68 12.27 8.44
N GLY A 356 11.15 11.20 9.12
CA GLY A 356 10.29 10.07 9.45
C GLY A 356 9.08 10.48 10.29
N LEU A 357 9.23 11.45 11.20
CA LEU A 357 8.11 12.01 11.94
C LEU A 357 7.14 12.79 11.03
N VAL A 358 7.66 13.68 10.16
CA VAL A 358 6.82 14.46 9.24
C VAL A 358 6.04 13.55 8.29
N GLU A 359 6.69 12.53 7.74
CA GLU A 359 6.05 11.53 6.88
C GLU A 359 5.03 10.67 7.64
N ALA A 360 5.29 10.30 8.90
CA ALA A 360 4.31 9.60 9.71
C ALA A 360 3.06 10.46 9.95
N VAL A 361 3.24 11.77 10.15
CA VAL A 361 2.13 12.74 10.27
C VAL A 361 1.38 12.90 8.95
N LYS A 362 2.07 12.96 7.80
CA LYS A 362 1.41 12.98 6.48
C LYS A 362 0.60 11.71 6.25
N ASN A 363 1.18 10.56 6.53
CA ASN A 363 0.50 9.26 6.39
C ASN A 363 -0.71 9.18 7.34
N ALA A 364 -0.60 9.72 8.55
CA ALA A 364 -1.72 9.80 9.47
C ALA A 364 -2.86 10.63 8.89
N LEU A 365 -2.57 11.85 8.43
CA LEU A 365 -3.60 12.74 7.90
C LEU A 365 -4.18 12.28 6.55
N ARG A 366 -3.56 11.30 5.89
CA ARG A 366 -4.08 10.61 4.69
C ARG A 366 -4.85 9.33 5.01
N SER A 367 -4.78 8.81 6.24
CA SER A 367 -5.51 7.60 6.63
C SER A 367 -6.97 7.90 6.96
N GLU A 368 -7.80 6.85 7.04
CA GLU A 368 -9.15 6.98 7.56
C GLU A 368 -9.10 7.35 9.04
N GLY A 369 -9.52 8.58 9.34
CA GLY A 369 -9.60 9.08 10.71
C GLY A 369 -10.75 8.45 11.48
N VAL A 370 -10.52 8.19 12.76
CA VAL A 370 -11.58 7.83 13.70
C VAL A 370 -12.28 9.11 14.14
N LEU A 371 -13.49 9.35 13.61
CA LEU A 371 -14.34 10.49 13.96
C LEU A 371 -14.62 10.51 15.46
N ASP A 372 -14.30 11.62 16.12
CA ASP A 372 -14.62 11.85 17.52
C ASP A 372 -15.47 13.12 17.65
N LEU A 373 -16.77 12.89 17.91
CA LEU A 373 -17.77 13.94 18.02
C LEU A 373 -17.53 14.88 19.20
N SER A 374 -16.76 14.47 20.22
CA SER A 374 -16.49 15.30 21.40
C SER A 374 -15.65 16.55 21.07
N TYR A 375 -14.96 16.54 19.93
CA TYR A 375 -14.20 17.69 19.42
C TYR A 375 -15.06 18.71 18.66
N LEU A 376 -16.34 18.43 18.41
CA LEU A 376 -17.24 19.37 17.75
C LEU A 376 -17.67 20.48 18.73
N PRO A 377 -17.62 21.76 18.32
CA PRO A 377 -18.20 22.84 19.09
C PRO A 377 -19.71 22.67 19.31
N ASP A 378 -20.19 23.15 20.45
CA ASP A 378 -21.63 23.27 20.71
C ASP A 378 -22.29 24.13 19.63
N GLY A 379 -23.47 23.71 19.18
CA GLY A 379 -24.19 24.42 18.15
C GLY A 379 -25.10 23.53 17.31
N LYS A 380 -25.84 24.17 16.41
CA LYS A 380 -26.72 23.48 15.47
C LYS A 380 -25.98 23.27 14.15
N TYR A 381 -25.88 22.02 13.74
CA TYR A 381 -25.29 21.60 12.48
C TYR A 381 -26.41 21.33 11.48
N ILE A 382 -26.22 21.76 10.24
CA ILE A 382 -27.15 21.53 9.13
C ILE A 382 -26.33 21.15 7.92
N GLY A 383 -26.65 20.01 7.32
CA GLY A 383 -26.00 19.55 6.10
C GLY A 383 -26.98 18.83 5.20
N GLU A 384 -26.52 18.60 3.98
CA GLU A 384 -27.31 17.98 2.93
C GLU A 384 -26.45 17.02 2.11
N ALA A 385 -27.07 15.95 1.65
CA ALA A 385 -26.47 14.98 0.75
C ALA A 385 -27.57 14.28 -0.07
N GLU A 386 -27.17 13.62 -1.16
CA GLU A 386 -28.11 12.89 -2.02
C GLU A 386 -28.60 11.61 -1.34
N GLY A 387 -29.90 11.37 -1.41
CA GLY A 387 -30.52 10.09 -1.07
C GLY A 387 -30.82 9.24 -2.30
N PHE A 388 -31.66 8.22 -2.12
CA PHE A 388 -32.11 7.34 -3.21
C PHE A 388 -32.80 8.10 -4.36
N SER A 389 -33.57 9.14 -4.03
CA SER A 389 -34.41 9.89 -4.98
C SER A 389 -33.69 10.99 -5.77
N ARG A 390 -32.39 11.20 -5.55
CA ARG A 390 -31.60 12.35 -6.05
C ARG A 390 -32.09 13.73 -5.59
N GLU A 391 -33.18 13.82 -4.83
CA GLU A 391 -33.49 15.01 -4.06
C GLU A 391 -32.70 14.99 -2.75
N PRO A 392 -32.16 16.13 -2.29
CA PRO A 392 -31.27 16.15 -1.14
C PRO A 392 -32.00 15.83 0.17
N ILE A 393 -31.42 14.94 0.95
CA ILE A 393 -31.76 14.73 2.35
C ILE A 393 -31.07 15.85 3.13
N ARG A 394 -31.85 16.67 3.82
CA ARG A 394 -31.33 17.74 4.68
C ARG A 394 -31.49 17.31 6.13
N VAL A 395 -30.37 17.23 6.84
CA VAL A 395 -30.32 16.79 8.24
C VAL A 395 -29.85 17.94 9.10
N SER A 396 -30.43 18.06 10.29
CA SER A 396 -29.93 18.93 11.34
C SER A 396 -29.70 18.16 12.61
N PHE A 397 -28.58 18.41 13.28
CA PHE A 397 -28.36 17.91 14.63
C PHE A 397 -27.77 18.99 15.52
N THR A 398 -27.89 18.82 16.83
CA THR A 398 -27.38 19.78 17.82
C THR A 398 -26.31 19.12 18.65
N MET A 399 -25.12 19.74 18.70
CA MET A 399 -24.08 19.40 19.67
C MET A 399 -24.27 20.25 20.92
N LYS A 400 -24.18 19.60 22.08
CA LYS A 400 -24.20 20.24 23.39
C LYS A 400 -23.36 19.44 24.38
N ASP A 401 -22.45 20.10 25.08
CA ASP A 401 -21.57 19.48 26.08
C ASP A 401 -20.82 18.25 25.51
N GLY A 402 -20.37 18.34 24.25
CA GLY A 402 -19.65 17.26 23.55
C GLY A 402 -20.52 16.07 23.13
N ARG A 403 -21.86 16.23 23.10
CA ARG A 403 -22.81 15.18 22.73
C ARG A 403 -23.84 15.65 21.71
N ILE A 404 -24.29 14.75 20.85
CA ILE A 404 -25.47 14.94 20.00
C ILE A 404 -26.70 14.89 20.92
N SER A 405 -27.43 16.00 21.01
CA SER A 405 -28.65 16.10 21.82
C SER A 405 -29.93 15.85 21.04
N SER A 406 -29.89 15.99 19.72
CA SER A 406 -31.03 15.79 18.83
C SER A 406 -30.56 15.63 17.38
N VAL A 407 -31.15 14.70 16.64
CA VAL A 407 -31.04 14.59 15.17
C VAL A 407 -32.44 14.75 14.56
N GLN A 408 -32.55 15.57 13.52
CA GLN A 408 -33.80 15.91 12.83
C GLN A 408 -33.60 15.89 11.33
N ILE A 409 -34.46 15.15 10.63
CA ILE A 409 -34.58 15.26 9.17
C ILE A 409 -35.44 16.47 8.86
N LEU A 410 -34.86 17.46 8.18
CA LEU A 410 -35.56 18.69 7.79
C LEU A 410 -36.39 18.47 6.52
N THR A 411 -35.78 17.83 5.51
CA THR A 411 -36.43 17.50 4.24
C THR A 411 -35.80 16.24 3.65
N HIS A 412 -36.59 15.45 2.92
CA HIS A 412 -36.09 14.38 2.05
C HIS A 412 -37.10 14.15 0.91
N GLY A 413 -36.63 13.70 -0.25
CA GLY A 413 -37.47 13.23 -1.36
C GLY A 413 -37.56 11.71 -1.49
N ASP A 414 -36.92 10.98 -0.57
CA ASP A 414 -36.79 9.52 -0.64
C ASP A 414 -38.11 8.78 -0.40
N THR A 415 -38.10 7.50 -0.76
CA THR A 415 -39.29 6.63 -0.81
C THR A 415 -40.09 6.66 0.50
N VAL A 416 -41.27 7.26 0.43
CA VAL A 416 -42.22 7.37 1.55
C VAL A 416 -42.59 6.00 2.10
N GLY A 417 -42.50 5.85 3.42
CA GLY A 417 -42.79 4.61 4.15
C GLY A 417 -41.60 3.66 4.23
N VAL A 418 -40.48 3.96 3.58
CA VAL A 418 -39.22 3.20 3.64
C VAL A 418 -38.12 4.04 4.29
N ALA A 419 -38.01 5.30 3.89
CA ALA A 419 -36.97 6.20 4.36
C ALA A 419 -37.19 6.67 5.81
N GLU A 420 -38.43 7.01 6.19
CA GLU A 420 -38.73 7.55 7.53
C GLU A 420 -38.47 6.55 8.67
N PRO A 421 -38.84 5.26 8.56
CA PRO A 421 -38.45 4.26 9.56
C PRO A 421 -36.93 4.15 9.69
N ALA A 422 -36.21 4.18 8.56
CA ALA A 422 -34.75 4.10 8.56
C ALA A 422 -34.11 5.32 9.23
N PHE A 423 -34.56 6.54 8.90
CA PHE A 423 -34.09 7.76 9.55
C PHE A 423 -34.37 7.77 11.05
N SER A 424 -35.54 7.30 11.48
CA SER A 424 -35.87 7.21 12.90
C SER A 424 -34.96 6.22 13.63
N GLN A 425 -34.67 5.06 13.03
CA GLN A 425 -33.77 4.07 13.60
C GLN A 425 -32.33 4.60 13.70
N LEU A 426 -31.83 5.21 12.63
CA LEU A 426 -30.49 5.80 12.61
C LEU A 426 -30.34 6.96 13.58
N SER A 427 -31.32 7.88 13.61
CA SER A 427 -31.31 9.01 14.56
C SER A 427 -31.20 8.51 15.99
N SER A 428 -31.99 7.48 16.35
CA SER A 428 -31.93 6.87 17.67
C SER A 428 -30.59 6.17 17.94
N ALA A 429 -30.02 5.46 16.96
CA ALA A 429 -28.74 4.78 17.10
C ALA A 429 -27.59 5.78 17.31
N ILE A 430 -27.61 6.88 16.56
CA ILE A 430 -26.62 7.96 16.65
C ILE A 430 -26.73 8.71 17.98
N GLU A 431 -27.94 9.05 18.42
CA GLU A 431 -28.16 9.72 19.71
C GLU A 431 -27.78 8.84 20.90
N VAL A 432 -28.00 7.52 20.83
CA VAL A 432 -27.64 6.61 21.92
C VAL A 432 -26.16 6.27 21.89
N GLY A 433 -25.64 5.92 20.71
CA GLY A 433 -24.25 5.51 20.49
C GLY A 433 -23.27 6.68 20.49
N GLN A 434 -23.75 7.91 20.26
CA GLN A 434 -22.91 9.10 20.11
C GLN A 434 -21.81 8.88 19.06
N THR A 435 -22.19 8.26 17.94
CA THR A 435 -21.31 7.91 16.83
C THR A 435 -22.09 7.98 15.51
N LEU A 436 -21.39 8.27 14.40
CA LEU A 436 -21.94 8.13 13.05
C LEU A 436 -21.61 6.75 12.43
N ASP A 437 -20.78 5.95 13.09
CA ASP A 437 -20.52 4.56 12.73
C ASP A 437 -21.69 3.68 13.20
N VAL A 438 -22.75 3.65 12.40
CA VAL A 438 -23.98 2.91 12.67
C VAL A 438 -24.36 2.09 11.45
N ASP A 439 -24.89 0.89 11.69
CA ASP A 439 -25.32 -0.01 10.62
C ASP A 439 -26.41 0.63 9.75
N LEU A 440 -26.23 0.52 8.43
CA LEU A 440 -27.26 0.93 7.47
C LEU A 440 -28.52 0.08 7.64
N VAL A 441 -29.69 0.70 7.45
CA VAL A 441 -30.96 0.02 7.63
C VAL A 441 -31.29 -0.81 6.38
N SER A 442 -31.47 -2.12 6.59
CA SER A 442 -31.82 -3.05 5.52
C SER A 442 -33.11 -2.62 4.80
N GLY A 443 -33.06 -2.57 3.47
CA GLY A 443 -34.16 -2.08 2.62
C GLY A 443 -34.19 -0.57 2.41
N ALA A 444 -33.29 0.20 3.04
CA ALA A 444 -33.17 1.65 2.91
C ALA A 444 -31.72 2.14 2.83
N SER A 445 -30.77 1.31 2.42
CA SER A 445 -29.32 1.56 2.53
C SER A 445 -28.86 2.87 1.87
N TYR A 446 -29.41 3.24 0.69
CA TYR A 446 -29.08 4.51 0.04
C TYR A 446 -29.58 5.72 0.82
N SER A 447 -30.80 5.67 1.36
CA SER A 447 -31.34 6.71 2.22
C SER A 447 -30.56 6.81 3.53
N SER A 448 -30.19 5.66 4.11
CA SER A 448 -29.35 5.56 5.30
C SER A 448 -28.00 6.24 5.08
N GLN A 449 -27.31 5.92 3.99
CA GLN A 449 -26.03 6.52 3.64
C GLN A 449 -26.17 8.03 3.41
N GLY A 450 -27.18 8.46 2.64
CA GLY A 450 -27.42 9.88 2.38
C GLY A 450 -27.71 10.69 3.65
N MET A 451 -28.34 10.10 4.66
CA MET A 451 -28.49 10.74 5.98
C MET A 451 -27.13 10.92 6.69
N LEU A 452 -26.28 9.88 6.70
CA LEU A 452 -24.95 9.94 7.33
C LEU A 452 -24.04 10.93 6.61
N ASP A 453 -24.04 10.92 5.28
CA ASP A 453 -23.29 11.85 4.44
C ASP A 453 -23.74 13.30 4.67
N ALA A 454 -25.04 13.54 4.82
CA ALA A 454 -25.56 14.87 5.15
C ALA A 454 -25.06 15.35 6.52
N MET A 455 -24.95 14.45 7.51
CA MET A 455 -24.38 14.78 8.82
C MET A 455 -22.87 15.05 8.73
N ILE A 456 -22.11 14.26 7.96
CA ILE A 456 -20.68 14.47 7.69
C ILE A 456 -20.46 15.83 7.00
N ASN A 457 -21.27 16.16 6.00
CA ASN A 457 -21.21 17.45 5.32
C ASN A 457 -21.53 18.61 6.27
N ALA A 458 -22.48 18.41 7.20
CA ALA A 458 -22.77 19.39 8.24
C ALA A 458 -21.56 19.61 9.17
N ILE A 459 -20.87 18.53 9.56
CA ILE A 459 -19.66 18.59 10.39
C ILE A 459 -18.57 19.40 9.68
N LYS A 460 -18.32 19.12 8.40
CA LYS A 460 -17.35 19.85 7.58
C LYS A 460 -17.69 21.35 7.44
N ALA A 461 -18.98 21.68 7.33
CA ALA A 461 -19.44 23.06 7.26
C ALA A 461 -19.35 23.81 8.60
N GLY A 462 -19.28 23.08 9.72
CA GLY A 462 -19.31 23.64 11.06
C GLY A 462 -20.73 24.02 11.54
N PRO A 463 -20.86 24.51 12.78
CA PRO A 463 -22.15 24.90 13.33
C PRO A 463 -22.71 26.11 12.55
N SER A 464 -23.98 26.03 12.18
CA SER A 464 -24.71 27.14 11.57
C SER A 464 -24.61 28.37 12.46
N SER A 465 -24.14 29.49 11.87
CA SER A 465 -24.01 30.76 12.57
C SER A 465 -25.39 31.25 12.97
N GLY A 466 -25.74 31.00 14.24
CA GLY A 466 -26.99 31.47 14.82
C GLY A 466 -27.07 32.98 14.81
N THR A 467 -27.69 33.56 13.78
CA THR A 467 -28.45 34.81 13.91
C THR A 467 -29.89 34.53 13.52
N GLY A 468 -30.78 34.67 14.50
CA GLY A 468 -32.22 34.37 14.45
C GLY A 468 -32.60 33.69 15.76
N GLN A 469 -32.79 34.44 16.86
CA GLN A 469 -34.01 35.21 17.18
C GLN A 469 -35.31 34.47 16.88
#